data_AF-T1ELQ8-F1
#
_entry.id   AF-T1ELQ8-F1
#
_cell.length_a   1.000
_cell.length_b   1.000
_cell.length_c   1.000
_cell.angle_alpha   90.00
_cell.angle_beta   90.00
_cell.angle_gamma   90.00
#
_symmetry.space_group_name_H-M   'P 1'
#
loop_
_entity.id
_entity.type
_entity.pdbx_description
1 polymer ?
#
loop_
_entity_poly.entity_id
_entity_poly.type
_entity_poly.pdbx_seq_one_letter_code
_entity_poly.pdbx_strand_id
1 'polypeptide(L)'
;MEIMYVYSKRRSEFGRQCSFSDRPAELLCDIPVDPVLRSSFIDKNPVDVSIDCGPSYSEHEWGWPRDINPLEMEQVIRFRKKVEKEEGYLRSMADLSKRMEHCIKQNNAVDIYENFFEDPPYIDMFNKRSAVHITWYPDGPKKIAVAYRDDSFDEISEGGEDCPYLYSFIWDVENSNHPDFTLKPPFPLCCLEFSPKDSHLLIGGLENGQVALFDTRKNSRPCELTHIESCHRDRVTKILWIASKIGTECFSASVDGQVMWWDTRKLQEPLEYMCLDTAKRQNLKTADGALSIEYEATMPTKFMAGTEQGNVLTCNRKAKSVQERVSSVHVGHVGGVRAIQRNPFFLKNFLTVGDWTAKIWVDDHKDSAIWSSKYGQHYMTDACWSPTRAGVFLTSRSDGMMEVWDITHMHANSVLKVKVTEECLDSMRMYDNGQMVAVGSREGLVMLYNLNESLFLPDKNEKNIISNLFEREARREKLLESKHREFRTKERIKSSLGYAV
;
A
#
# COMPACT_ATOMS: atom_id res chain seq x y z
N MET A 1 -1.11 -41.80 3.56
CA MET A 1 -0.46 -42.81 2.69
C MET A 1 -1.37 -43.00 1.50
N GLU A 2 -1.11 -42.32 0.38
CA GLU A 2 -1.87 -42.50 -0.86
C GLU A 2 -1.49 -43.84 -1.50
N ILE A 3 -2.46 -44.72 -1.66
CA ILE A 3 -2.28 -45.98 -2.39
C ILE A 3 -2.47 -45.69 -3.87
N MET A 4 -1.38 -45.42 -4.59
CA MET A 4 -1.40 -45.37 -6.05
C MET A 4 -1.40 -46.79 -6.63
N TYR A 5 -2.50 -47.19 -7.27
CA TYR A 5 -2.54 -48.41 -8.08
C TYR A 5 -1.92 -48.14 -9.45
N VAL A 6 -0.65 -48.53 -9.62
CA VAL A 6 0.03 -48.50 -10.92
C VAL A 6 -0.21 -49.83 -11.64
N TYR A 7 -1.00 -49.80 -12.71
CA TYR A 7 -1.16 -50.96 -13.58
C TYR A 7 0.04 -51.07 -14.55
N SER A 8 0.99 -51.93 -14.22
CA SER A 8 2.14 -52.23 -15.10
C SER A 8 1.89 -53.51 -15.89
N LYS A 9 1.87 -53.42 -17.22
CA LYS A 9 1.74 -54.59 -18.12
C LYS A 9 3.03 -54.77 -18.93
N ARG A 10 3.47 -56.02 -19.12
CA ARG A 10 4.69 -56.31 -19.90
C ARG A 10 4.46 -56.00 -21.38
N ARG A 11 5.44 -55.37 -22.02
CA ARG A 11 5.37 -54.97 -23.45
C ARG A 11 5.09 -56.14 -24.40
N SER A 12 5.49 -57.37 -24.03
CA SER A 12 5.20 -58.60 -24.76
C SER A 12 3.73 -59.01 -24.78
N GLU A 13 2.88 -58.38 -23.96
CA GLU A 13 1.47 -58.71 -23.79
C GLU A 13 0.54 -57.69 -24.46
N PHE A 14 1.12 -56.72 -25.18
CA PHE A 14 0.37 -55.73 -25.95
C PHE A 14 -0.12 -56.38 -27.25
N GLY A 15 -1.40 -56.19 -27.57
CA GLY A 15 -2.02 -56.77 -28.78
C GLY A 15 -2.51 -58.22 -28.65
N ARG A 16 -2.47 -58.84 -27.46
CA ARG A 16 -3.18 -60.11 -27.23
C ARG A 16 -4.69 -59.92 -27.36
N GLN A 17 -5.35 -60.87 -28.01
CA GLN A 17 -6.81 -60.91 -28.14
C GLN A 17 -7.46 -60.93 -26.76
N CYS A 18 -8.31 -59.95 -26.47
CA CYS A 18 -9.08 -59.90 -25.23
C CYS A 18 -10.09 -61.05 -25.22
N SER A 19 -9.94 -61.98 -24.28
CA SER A 19 -10.92 -63.04 -24.06
C SER A 19 -12.01 -62.49 -23.15
N PHE A 20 -13.08 -61.97 -23.74
CA PHE A 20 -14.28 -61.60 -22.99
C PHE A 20 -15.04 -62.88 -22.61
N SER A 21 -15.36 -63.02 -21.33
CA SER A 21 -16.23 -64.07 -20.82
C SER A 21 -17.29 -63.42 -19.96
N ASP A 22 -18.54 -63.87 -20.07
CA ASP A 22 -19.61 -63.41 -19.20
C ASP A 22 -19.25 -63.73 -17.74
N ARG A 23 -19.09 -62.67 -16.94
CA ARG A 23 -18.82 -62.75 -15.50
C ARG A 23 -20.05 -62.23 -14.76
N PRO A 24 -20.45 -62.84 -13.64
CA PRO A 24 -21.47 -62.26 -12.78
C PRO A 24 -21.03 -60.86 -12.31
N ALA A 25 -21.99 -59.95 -12.15
CA ALA A 25 -21.72 -58.58 -11.73
C ALA A 25 -21.02 -58.57 -10.36
N GLU A 26 -19.76 -58.16 -10.33
CA GLU A 26 -19.01 -57.88 -9.09
C GLU A 26 -19.13 -56.39 -8.78
N LEU A 27 -19.56 -56.05 -7.55
CA LEU A 27 -19.52 -54.69 -7.04
C LEU A 27 -18.05 -54.31 -6.82
N LEU A 28 -17.45 -53.56 -7.77
CA LEU A 28 -16.03 -53.19 -7.71
C LEU A 28 -15.74 -52.12 -6.66
N CYS A 29 -16.73 -51.27 -6.35
CA CYS A 29 -16.60 -50.19 -5.38
C CYS A 29 -17.99 -49.78 -4.89
N ASP A 30 -18.11 -49.63 -3.57
CA ASP A 30 -19.25 -48.98 -2.91
C ASP A 30 -18.71 -47.69 -2.28
N ILE A 31 -19.14 -46.53 -2.77
CA ILE A 31 -18.69 -45.23 -2.27
C ILE A 31 -19.78 -44.70 -1.33
N PRO A 32 -19.59 -44.77 0.00
CA PRO A 32 -20.54 -44.22 0.94
C PRO A 32 -20.57 -42.68 0.83
N VAL A 33 -21.73 -42.10 1.10
CA VAL A 33 -21.93 -40.66 1.10
C VAL A 33 -21.05 -40.02 2.19
N ASP A 34 -20.18 -39.09 1.81
CA ASP A 34 -19.38 -38.32 2.76
C ASP A 34 -20.24 -37.21 3.41
N PRO A 35 -20.49 -37.25 4.73
CA PRO A 35 -21.28 -36.24 5.42
C PRO A 35 -20.64 -34.84 5.39
N VAL A 36 -19.34 -34.73 5.17
CA VAL A 36 -18.60 -33.45 5.15
C VAL A 36 -18.91 -32.66 3.88
N LEU A 37 -19.11 -33.34 2.74
CA LEU A 37 -19.48 -32.66 1.48
C LEU A 37 -20.86 -32.01 1.53
N ARG A 38 -21.73 -32.45 2.47
CA ARG A 38 -23.04 -31.84 2.70
C ARG A 38 -22.95 -30.40 3.20
N SER A 39 -21.94 -30.05 4.00
CA SER A 39 -21.76 -28.68 4.47
C SER A 39 -21.19 -27.75 3.40
N SER A 40 -20.63 -28.32 2.33
CA SER A 40 -20.13 -27.59 1.16
C SER A 40 -21.17 -27.45 0.04
N PHE A 41 -22.40 -27.95 0.25
CA PHE A 41 -23.49 -27.83 -0.71
C PHE A 41 -24.00 -26.38 -0.77
N ILE A 42 -24.00 -25.79 -1.96
CA ILE A 42 -24.52 -24.45 -2.23
C ILE A 42 -25.59 -24.59 -3.31
N ASP A 43 -26.82 -24.15 -3.01
CA ASP A 43 -27.89 -24.08 -4.00
C ASP A 43 -27.54 -23.03 -5.07
N LYS A 44 -27.26 -23.49 -6.30
CA LYS A 44 -27.14 -22.61 -7.46
C LYS A 44 -28.50 -22.53 -8.16
N ASN A 45 -29.06 -21.32 -8.20
CA ASN A 45 -30.22 -20.98 -9.05
C ASN A 45 -29.84 -21.12 -10.54
N PRO A 46 -30.77 -21.49 -11.42
CA PRO A 46 -30.52 -22.41 -12.53
C PRO A 46 -29.45 -21.90 -13.49
N VAL A 47 -28.39 -22.70 -13.61
CA VAL A 47 -27.41 -22.63 -14.69
C VAL A 47 -27.58 -23.91 -15.48
N ASP A 48 -27.82 -23.82 -16.79
CA ASP A 48 -27.71 -24.97 -17.67
C ASP A 48 -26.25 -25.44 -17.61
N VAL A 49 -26.00 -26.51 -16.87
CA VAL A 49 -24.70 -27.20 -16.86
C VAL A 49 -24.89 -28.50 -17.61
N SER A 50 -24.36 -28.56 -18.84
CA SER A 50 -24.23 -29.82 -19.56
C SER A 50 -23.20 -30.69 -18.82
N ILE A 51 -23.67 -31.74 -18.17
CA ILE A 51 -22.81 -32.76 -17.58
C ILE A 51 -22.56 -33.80 -18.66
N ASP A 52 -21.31 -33.91 -19.09
CA ASP A 52 -20.89 -34.98 -19.98
C ASP A 52 -20.30 -36.12 -19.14
N CYS A 53 -21.09 -37.19 -18.97
CA CYS A 53 -20.63 -38.47 -18.42
C CYS A 53 -20.32 -39.48 -19.53
N GLY A 54 -19.92 -39.01 -20.71
CA GLY A 54 -19.40 -39.88 -21.76
C GLY A 54 -18.11 -40.58 -21.32
N PRO A 55 -17.95 -41.89 -21.57
CA PRO A 55 -16.65 -42.53 -21.44
C PRO A 55 -15.69 -41.78 -22.37
N SER A 56 -14.59 -41.27 -21.79
CA SER A 56 -13.41 -40.69 -22.45
C SER A 56 -13.52 -40.69 -23.98
N TYR A 57 -13.78 -39.52 -24.56
CA TYR A 57 -13.70 -39.32 -25.99
C TYR A 57 -12.42 -39.98 -26.51
N SER A 58 -12.59 -40.80 -27.55
CA SER A 58 -11.44 -41.17 -28.37
C SER A 58 -10.83 -39.87 -28.86
N GLU A 59 -9.50 -39.72 -28.69
CA GLU A 59 -8.72 -38.70 -29.38
C GLU A 59 -8.96 -38.90 -30.89
N HIS A 60 -9.98 -38.25 -31.42
CA HIS A 60 -9.96 -37.85 -32.81
C HIS A 60 -9.21 -36.54 -32.80
N GLU A 61 -7.90 -36.65 -33.00
CA GLU A 61 -7.07 -35.51 -33.37
C GLU A 61 -7.82 -34.72 -34.44
N TRP A 62 -8.15 -33.47 -34.14
CA TRP A 62 -8.72 -32.53 -35.09
C TRP A 62 -7.65 -32.25 -36.15
N GLY A 63 -7.62 -33.13 -37.15
CA GLY A 63 -6.58 -33.19 -38.15
C GLY A 63 -7.00 -32.60 -39.49
N TRP A 64 -6.00 -32.18 -40.25
CA TRP A 64 -6.17 -31.92 -41.67
C TRP A 64 -6.66 -33.18 -42.38
N PRO A 65 -7.44 -33.05 -43.47
CA PRO A 65 -7.76 -34.19 -44.32
C PRO A 65 -6.50 -35.00 -44.67
N ARG A 66 -6.63 -36.32 -44.78
CA ARG A 66 -5.50 -37.27 -44.94
C ARG A 66 -4.50 -36.90 -46.04
N ASP A 67 -4.95 -36.17 -47.06
CA ASP A 67 -4.16 -35.78 -48.23
C ASP A 67 -3.41 -34.45 -48.08
N ILE A 68 -3.49 -33.81 -46.91
CA ILE A 68 -2.93 -32.47 -46.66
C ILE A 68 -1.94 -32.55 -45.52
N ASN A 69 -0.70 -32.19 -45.82
CA ASN A 69 0.35 -32.12 -44.81
C ASN A 69 0.31 -30.78 -44.07
N PRO A 70 0.00 -30.73 -42.76
CA PRO A 70 0.01 -29.49 -41.97
C PRO A 70 1.36 -28.78 -41.92
N LEU A 71 2.45 -29.53 -42.07
CA LEU A 71 3.82 -29.00 -42.00
C LEU A 71 4.20 -28.24 -43.28
N GLU A 72 3.42 -28.40 -44.35
CA GLU A 72 3.66 -27.74 -45.63
C GLU A 72 2.70 -26.56 -45.82
N MET A 73 3.19 -25.35 -45.54
CA MET A 73 2.39 -24.13 -45.49
C MET A 73 1.63 -23.83 -46.80
N GLU A 74 2.20 -24.20 -47.95
CA GLU A 74 1.53 -24.03 -49.25
C GLU A 74 0.28 -24.90 -49.40
N GLN A 75 0.33 -26.16 -48.93
CA GLN A 75 -0.80 -27.07 -49.03
C GLN A 75 -1.97 -26.61 -48.16
N VAL A 76 -1.65 -26.16 -46.94
CA VAL A 76 -2.60 -25.56 -45.99
C VAL A 76 -3.29 -24.32 -46.59
N ILE A 77 -2.52 -23.40 -47.17
CA ILE A 77 -3.08 -22.18 -47.78
C ILE A 77 -3.96 -22.51 -48.98
N ARG A 78 -3.54 -23.45 -49.84
CA ARG A 78 -4.34 -23.88 -51.01
C ARG A 78 -5.65 -24.52 -50.57
N PHE A 79 -5.63 -25.36 -49.54
CA PHE A 79 -6.84 -25.99 -49.03
C PHE A 79 -7.81 -24.96 -48.42
N ARG A 80 -7.31 -24.05 -47.56
CA ARG A 80 -8.14 -22.97 -47.01
C ARG A 80 -8.78 -22.13 -48.10
N LYS A 81 -8.00 -21.70 -49.10
CA LYS A 81 -8.51 -20.94 -50.25
C LYS A 81 -9.53 -21.72 -51.08
N LYS A 82 -9.42 -23.05 -51.14
CA LYS A 82 -10.40 -23.90 -51.83
C LYS A 82 -11.73 -23.88 -51.07
N VAL A 83 -11.69 -24.12 -49.76
CA VAL A 83 -12.86 -24.13 -48.88
C VAL A 83 -13.53 -22.75 -48.81
N GLU A 84 -12.74 -21.68 -48.68
CA GLU A 84 -13.24 -20.29 -48.62
C GLU A 84 -13.97 -19.84 -49.89
N LYS A 85 -13.69 -20.49 -51.04
CA LYS A 85 -14.33 -20.20 -52.32
C LYS A 85 -15.59 -21.03 -52.56
N GLU A 86 -15.90 -22.01 -51.73
CA GLU A 86 -17.11 -22.81 -51.88
C GLU A 86 -18.34 -21.94 -51.59
N GLU A 87 -19.35 -22.00 -52.47
CA GLU A 87 -20.57 -21.19 -52.30
C GLU A 87 -21.29 -21.49 -50.98
N GLY A 88 -21.22 -22.74 -50.51
CA GLY A 88 -21.79 -23.17 -49.24
C GLY A 88 -21.13 -22.50 -48.03
N TYR A 89 -19.81 -22.27 -48.10
CA TYR A 89 -19.07 -21.54 -47.07
C TYR A 89 -19.50 -20.07 -47.04
N LEU A 90 -19.53 -19.40 -48.20
CA LEU A 90 -19.91 -17.99 -48.30
C LEU A 90 -21.35 -17.74 -47.84
N ARG A 91 -22.30 -18.61 -48.21
CA ARG A 91 -23.70 -18.50 -47.75
C ARG A 91 -23.81 -18.71 -46.23
N SER A 92 -23.17 -19.75 -45.70
CA SER A 92 -23.20 -20.04 -44.26
C SER A 92 -22.57 -18.92 -43.44
N MET A 93 -21.43 -18.37 -43.89
CA MET A 93 -20.76 -17.26 -43.23
C MET A 93 -21.61 -15.98 -43.26
N ALA A 94 -22.29 -15.69 -44.37
CA ALA A 94 -23.16 -14.52 -44.48
C ALA A 94 -24.42 -14.62 -43.61
N ASP A 95 -24.96 -15.83 -43.40
CA ASP A 95 -26.11 -16.03 -42.52
C ASP A 95 -25.72 -16.03 -41.04
N LEU A 96 -24.60 -16.66 -40.69
CA LEU A 96 -24.08 -16.65 -39.32
C LEU A 96 -23.59 -15.26 -38.89
N SER A 97 -22.99 -14.48 -39.80
CA SER A 97 -22.55 -13.11 -39.49
C SER A 97 -23.71 -12.20 -39.11
N LYS A 98 -24.86 -12.31 -39.78
CA LYS A 98 -26.07 -11.57 -39.42
C LYS A 98 -26.57 -11.91 -38.01
N ARG A 99 -26.55 -13.19 -37.64
CA ARG A 99 -26.93 -13.64 -36.28
C ARG A 99 -25.94 -13.15 -35.23
N MET A 100 -24.64 -13.25 -35.53
CA MET A 100 -23.58 -12.74 -34.66
C MET A 100 -23.69 -11.23 -34.44
N GLU A 101 -23.93 -10.45 -35.51
CA GLU A 101 -24.09 -9.00 -35.43
C GLU A 101 -25.29 -8.60 -34.56
N HIS A 102 -26.39 -9.35 -34.63
CA HIS A 102 -27.54 -9.14 -33.75
C HIS A 102 -27.17 -9.37 -32.27
N CYS A 103 -26.49 -10.47 -31.94
CA CYS A 103 -26.04 -10.76 -30.57
C CYS A 103 -25.07 -9.69 -30.04
N ILE A 104 -24.13 -9.21 -30.88
CA ILE A 104 -23.21 -8.14 -30.50
C ILE A 104 -23.97 -6.84 -30.20
N LYS A 105 -24.91 -6.46 -31.06
CA LYS A 105 -25.73 -5.25 -30.84
C LYS A 105 -26.60 -5.38 -29.59
N GLN A 106 -27.09 -6.58 -29.28
CA GLN A 106 -27.89 -6.84 -28.08
C GLN A 106 -27.04 -6.73 -26.81
N ASN A 107 -25.83 -7.31 -26.79
CA ASN A 107 -24.91 -7.20 -25.66
C ASN A 107 -24.44 -5.75 -25.43
N ASN A 108 -24.29 -4.97 -26.50
CA ASN A 108 -23.92 -3.55 -26.38
C ASN A 108 -25.10 -2.63 -26.00
N ALA A 109 -26.35 -3.11 -26.11
CA ALA A 109 -27.51 -2.28 -25.78
C ALA A 109 -27.70 -2.13 -24.27
N VAL A 110 -27.43 -3.19 -23.52
CA VAL A 110 -27.49 -3.24 -22.05
C VAL A 110 -26.45 -4.26 -21.58
N ASP A 111 -25.54 -3.85 -20.69
CA ASP A 111 -24.64 -4.78 -20.03
C ASP A 111 -25.40 -5.53 -18.93
N ILE A 112 -25.85 -6.74 -19.27
CA ILE A 112 -26.59 -7.61 -18.34
C ILE A 112 -25.71 -8.22 -17.25
N TYR A 113 -24.39 -8.04 -17.34
CA TYR A 113 -23.42 -8.49 -16.34
C TYR A 113 -22.94 -7.33 -15.45
N GLU A 114 -23.37 -6.10 -15.73
CA GLU A 114 -23.11 -4.95 -14.88
C GLU A 114 -23.95 -5.06 -13.61
N ASN A 115 -23.31 -5.46 -12.51
CA ASN A 115 -23.92 -5.49 -11.20
C ASN A 115 -23.96 -4.08 -10.63
N PHE A 116 -25.08 -3.39 -10.86
CA PHE A 116 -25.40 -2.20 -10.08
C PHE A 116 -25.52 -2.63 -8.61
N PHE A 117 -24.72 -2.00 -7.74
CA PHE A 117 -24.64 -2.28 -6.30
C PHE A 117 -23.80 -3.51 -5.87
N GLU A 118 -22.75 -3.89 -6.61
CA GLU A 118 -21.65 -4.63 -5.97
C GLU A 118 -21.10 -3.81 -4.79
N ASP A 119 -21.00 -4.44 -3.61
CA ASP A 119 -20.16 -3.92 -2.54
C ASP A 119 -18.80 -3.56 -3.17
N PRO A 120 -18.25 -2.36 -2.88
CA PRO A 120 -17.06 -1.91 -3.59
C PRO A 120 -16.00 -3.02 -3.49
N PRO A 121 -15.34 -3.40 -4.60
CA PRO A 121 -14.44 -4.55 -4.61
C PRO A 121 -13.29 -4.28 -3.64
N TYR A 122 -13.44 -4.81 -2.42
CA TYR A 122 -12.39 -4.78 -1.44
C TYR A 122 -11.42 -5.89 -1.82
N ILE A 123 -10.22 -5.49 -2.17
CA ILE A 123 -9.14 -6.42 -2.42
C ILE A 123 -8.46 -6.65 -1.08
N ASP A 124 -8.74 -7.81 -0.49
CA ASP A 124 -8.18 -8.22 0.79
C ASP A 124 -6.86 -8.95 0.53
N MET A 125 -5.76 -8.39 1.04
CA MET A 125 -4.48 -9.08 1.10
C MET A 125 -4.19 -9.38 2.56
N PHE A 126 -4.17 -10.66 2.92
CA PHE A 126 -4.03 -11.08 4.31
C PHE A 126 -2.64 -11.66 4.59
N ASN A 127 -2.02 -11.17 5.66
CA ASN A 127 -0.91 -11.82 6.35
C ASN A 127 -1.25 -11.93 7.83
N LYS A 128 -0.55 -12.74 8.63
CA LYS A 128 -0.78 -12.84 10.09
C LYS A 128 -0.01 -11.80 10.92
N ARG A 129 0.71 -10.90 10.26
CA ARG A 129 1.64 -9.93 10.87
C ARG A 129 1.21 -8.51 10.51
N SER A 130 1.45 -7.54 11.38
CA SER A 130 1.02 -6.15 11.15
C SER A 130 1.56 -5.58 9.84
N ALA A 131 0.67 -4.97 9.05
CA ALA A 131 0.99 -4.23 7.84
C ALA A 131 1.42 -2.80 8.22
N VAL A 132 2.71 -2.63 8.52
CA VAL A 132 3.26 -1.40 9.13
C VAL A 132 3.59 -0.28 8.13
N HIS A 133 3.75 -0.61 6.84
CA HIS A 133 4.00 0.40 5.81
C HIS A 133 3.51 -0.06 4.44
N ILE A 134 2.94 0.87 3.67
CA ILE A 134 2.45 0.62 2.30
C ILE A 134 3.05 1.67 1.37
N THR A 135 3.55 1.24 0.22
CA THR A 135 4.04 2.10 -0.85
C THR A 135 3.48 1.65 -2.20
N TRP A 136 3.08 2.60 -3.03
CA TRP A 136 2.50 2.34 -4.35
C TRP A 136 3.58 2.14 -5.38
N TYR A 137 3.31 1.27 -6.35
CA TYR A 137 4.15 1.16 -7.53
C TYR A 137 4.15 2.50 -8.31
N PRO A 138 5.33 3.03 -8.72
CA PRO A 138 5.41 4.35 -9.34
C PRO A 138 4.72 4.45 -10.71
N ASP A 139 4.66 3.34 -11.46
CA ASP A 139 4.15 3.30 -12.83
C ASP A 139 2.74 2.70 -12.91
N GLY A 140 1.81 3.36 -12.22
CA GLY A 140 0.38 2.98 -12.17
C GLY A 140 -0.03 2.27 -10.87
N PRO A 141 -1.34 2.25 -10.54
CA PRO A 141 -1.87 1.61 -9.34
C PRO A 141 -2.03 0.09 -9.51
N LYS A 142 -1.05 -0.56 -10.16
CA LYS A 142 -1.11 -2.00 -10.47
C LYS A 142 -0.58 -2.85 -9.34
N LYS A 143 0.38 -2.32 -8.57
CA LYS A 143 1.06 -3.06 -7.51
C LYS A 143 1.23 -2.18 -6.28
N ILE A 144 1.26 -2.84 -5.13
CA ILE A 144 1.64 -2.21 -3.85
C ILE A 144 2.69 -3.07 -3.18
N ALA A 145 3.67 -2.44 -2.55
CA ALA A 145 4.58 -3.14 -1.66
C ALA A 145 4.20 -2.85 -0.21
N VAL A 146 4.13 -3.92 0.59
CA VAL A 146 3.72 -3.86 1.99
C VAL A 146 4.82 -4.44 2.85
N ALA A 147 5.28 -3.63 3.81
CA ALA A 147 6.16 -4.08 4.87
C ALA A 147 5.32 -4.73 5.97
N TYR A 148 5.64 -5.98 6.29
CA TYR A 148 4.99 -6.72 7.37
C TYR A 148 5.97 -6.93 8.51
N ARG A 149 5.50 -6.66 9.73
CA ARG A 149 6.27 -6.88 10.96
C ARG A 149 5.40 -7.54 12.02
N ASP A 150 5.99 -8.47 12.74
CA ASP A 150 5.42 -8.98 13.98
C ASP A 150 6.00 -8.20 15.17
N ASP A 151 5.13 -7.68 16.03
CA ASP A 151 5.54 -7.04 17.28
C ASP A 151 5.69 -8.08 18.42
N SER A 152 5.23 -9.32 18.21
CA SER A 152 5.47 -10.43 19.12
C SER A 152 6.85 -11.04 18.86
N PHE A 153 7.75 -10.90 19.84
CA PHE A 153 9.14 -11.36 19.75
C PHE A 153 9.30 -12.89 19.79
N ASP A 154 8.21 -13.63 20.02
CA ASP A 154 8.24 -15.05 20.33
C ASP A 154 8.64 -15.91 19.11
N GLU A 155 8.16 -15.58 17.90
CA GLU A 155 8.31 -16.44 16.72
C GLU A 155 9.58 -16.17 15.88
N ILE A 156 10.26 -15.03 16.09
CA ILE A 156 11.48 -14.66 15.34
C ILE A 156 12.66 -15.54 15.77
N SER A 157 12.64 -16.06 17.00
CA SER A 157 13.76 -16.81 17.59
C SER A 157 13.89 -18.26 17.09
N GLU A 158 12.83 -18.83 16.49
CA GLU A 158 12.80 -20.25 16.07
C GLU A 158 13.09 -20.47 14.58
N GLY A 159 12.99 -19.44 13.74
CA GLY A 159 13.27 -19.52 12.31
C GLY A 159 14.69 -19.04 11.98
N GLY A 160 15.50 -19.90 11.37
CA GLY A 160 16.83 -19.52 10.85
C GLY A 160 16.78 -18.48 9.72
N GLU A 161 17.86 -18.38 8.92
CA GLU A 161 18.02 -17.34 7.88
C GLU A 161 16.93 -17.28 6.78
N ASP A 162 16.06 -18.29 6.65
CA ASP A 162 14.93 -18.30 5.69
C ASP A 162 13.59 -18.40 6.43
N CYS A 163 13.44 -17.60 7.49
CA CYS A 163 12.24 -17.51 8.31
C CYS A 163 11.12 -16.72 7.60
N PRO A 164 9.96 -17.33 7.28
CA PRO A 164 8.84 -16.65 6.62
C PRO A 164 8.29 -15.44 7.37
N TYR A 165 8.46 -15.40 8.70
CA TYR A 165 8.05 -14.29 9.56
C TYR A 165 8.87 -13.01 9.34
N LEU A 166 9.93 -13.05 8.54
CA LEU A 166 10.71 -11.88 8.13
C LEU A 166 10.22 -11.27 6.81
N TYR A 167 9.43 -12.00 6.03
CA TYR A 167 9.19 -11.62 4.63
C TYR A 167 8.20 -10.48 4.49
N SER A 168 8.36 -9.69 3.45
CA SER A 168 7.41 -8.67 3.03
C SER A 168 7.03 -8.92 1.58
N PHE A 169 5.98 -8.29 1.07
CA PHE A 169 5.39 -8.70 -0.21
C PHE A 169 5.09 -7.51 -1.10
N ILE A 170 5.23 -7.75 -2.40
CA ILE A 170 4.65 -6.92 -3.45
C ILE A 170 3.41 -7.66 -3.93
N TRP A 171 2.28 -7.00 -3.87
CA TRP A 171 0.98 -7.52 -4.28
C TRP A 171 0.58 -6.89 -5.59
N ASP A 172 -0.06 -7.69 -6.45
CA ASP A 172 -0.78 -7.18 -7.61
C ASP A 172 -2.21 -6.84 -7.18
N VAL A 173 -2.68 -5.65 -7.58
CA VAL A 173 -4.02 -5.18 -7.27
C VAL A 173 -5.07 -6.04 -7.98
N GLU A 174 -4.77 -6.58 -9.17
CA GLU A 174 -5.71 -7.42 -9.91
C GLU A 174 -5.72 -8.88 -9.40
N ASN A 175 -4.67 -9.31 -8.69
CA ASN A 175 -4.54 -10.68 -8.19
C ASN A 175 -4.01 -10.73 -6.77
N SER A 176 -4.93 -10.68 -5.79
CA SER A 176 -4.60 -10.67 -4.36
C SER A 176 -4.43 -12.03 -3.72
N ASN A 177 -4.75 -13.13 -4.40
CA ASN A 177 -4.67 -14.46 -3.81
C ASN A 177 -3.23 -14.87 -3.48
N HIS A 178 -2.26 -14.36 -4.24
CA HIS A 178 -0.84 -14.63 -4.04
C HIS A 178 -0.02 -13.36 -4.26
N PRO A 179 1.06 -13.16 -3.48
CA PRO A 179 1.96 -12.03 -3.71
C PRO A 179 2.67 -12.20 -5.05
N ASP A 180 2.74 -11.12 -5.82
CA ASP A 180 3.48 -11.04 -7.09
C ASP A 180 4.99 -11.20 -6.88
N PHE A 181 5.51 -10.64 -5.80
CA PHE A 181 6.92 -10.79 -5.42
C PHE A 181 7.11 -10.89 -3.91
N THR A 182 8.04 -11.75 -3.48
CA THR A 182 8.43 -11.87 -2.07
C THR A 182 9.76 -11.19 -1.81
N LEU A 183 9.79 -10.29 -0.82
CA LEU A 183 10.98 -9.68 -0.28
C LEU A 183 11.43 -10.46 0.96
N LYS A 184 12.67 -10.94 0.97
CA LYS A 184 13.29 -11.74 2.03
C LYS A 184 14.42 -10.96 2.72
N PRO A 185 14.10 -9.98 3.58
CA PRO A 185 15.12 -9.27 4.36
C PRO A 185 15.72 -10.16 5.45
N PRO A 186 16.92 -9.84 5.96
CA PRO A 186 17.52 -10.56 7.10
C PRO A 186 16.85 -10.25 8.45
N PHE A 187 16.11 -9.14 8.54
CA PHE A 187 15.33 -8.72 9.71
C PHE A 187 13.99 -8.14 9.24
N PRO A 188 12.93 -8.03 10.06
CA PRO A 188 11.65 -7.49 9.62
C PRO A 188 11.76 -6.06 9.07
N LEU A 189 11.04 -5.79 7.98
CA LEU A 189 10.94 -4.46 7.39
C LEU A 189 9.97 -3.60 8.21
N CYS A 190 10.41 -2.41 8.58
CA CYS A 190 9.61 -1.42 9.31
C CYS A 190 9.04 -0.34 8.40
N CYS A 191 9.75 -0.05 7.31
CA CYS A 191 9.35 0.88 6.28
C CYS A 191 9.97 0.47 4.94
N LEU A 192 9.32 0.84 3.84
CA LEU A 192 9.71 0.45 2.48
C LEU A 192 9.19 1.50 1.49
N GLU A 193 10.03 1.93 0.54
CA GLU A 193 9.65 2.88 -0.50
C GLU A 193 10.19 2.48 -1.87
N PHE A 194 9.31 2.47 -2.88
CA PHE A 194 9.71 2.36 -4.28
C PHE A 194 10.52 3.58 -4.73
N SER A 195 11.51 3.36 -5.58
CA SER A 195 12.23 4.47 -6.21
C SER A 195 11.31 5.20 -7.18
N PRO A 196 11.20 6.54 -7.11
CA PRO A 196 10.42 7.33 -8.06
C PRO A 196 11.04 7.38 -9.46
N LYS A 197 12.26 6.83 -9.65
CA LYS A 197 12.99 6.83 -10.92
C LYS A 197 13.16 5.45 -11.55
N ASP A 198 13.30 4.40 -10.75
CA ASP A 198 13.40 3.02 -11.22
C ASP A 198 12.37 2.17 -10.47
N SER A 199 11.29 1.79 -11.14
CA SER A 199 10.18 1.03 -10.56
C SER A 199 10.59 -0.37 -10.08
N HIS A 200 11.78 -0.85 -10.44
CA HIS A 200 12.30 -2.13 -9.96
C HIS A 200 13.05 -2.03 -8.64
N LEU A 201 13.43 -0.82 -8.20
CA LEU A 201 14.21 -0.62 -6.99
C LEU A 201 13.31 -0.22 -5.81
N LEU A 202 13.54 -0.87 -4.66
CA LEU A 202 12.95 -0.49 -3.39
C LEU A 202 14.03 -0.31 -2.34
N ILE A 203 13.87 0.68 -1.47
CA ILE A 203 14.70 0.85 -0.29
C ILE A 203 13.85 0.59 0.95
N GLY A 204 14.38 -0.16 1.91
CA GLY A 204 13.68 -0.54 3.12
C GLY A 204 14.52 -0.34 4.37
N GLY A 205 13.88 0.08 5.45
CA GLY A 205 14.47 0.18 6.78
C GLY A 205 14.11 -1.04 7.63
N LEU A 206 15.09 -1.60 8.33
CA LEU A 206 14.94 -2.83 9.11
C LEU A 206 14.82 -2.54 10.62
N GLU A 207 14.25 -3.51 11.35
CA GLU A 207 14.08 -3.46 12.81
C GLU A 207 15.42 -3.32 13.56
N ASN A 208 16.50 -3.89 13.03
CA ASN A 208 17.82 -3.82 13.66
C ASN A 208 18.62 -2.54 13.32
N GLY A 209 18.01 -1.57 12.63
CA GLY A 209 18.62 -0.29 12.26
C GLY A 209 19.33 -0.27 10.90
N GLN A 210 19.50 -1.42 10.24
CA GLN A 210 20.09 -1.48 8.90
C GLN A 210 19.12 -0.97 7.82
N VAL A 211 19.68 -0.49 6.71
CA VAL A 211 18.94 -0.13 5.50
C VAL A 211 19.30 -1.12 4.38
N ALA A 212 18.27 -1.60 3.68
CA ALA A 212 18.36 -2.62 2.65
C ALA A 212 17.84 -2.09 1.31
N LEU A 213 18.56 -2.38 0.22
CA LEU A 213 18.13 -2.09 -1.14
C LEU A 213 17.74 -3.39 -1.85
N PHE A 214 16.56 -3.41 -2.45
CA PHE A 214 16.02 -4.52 -3.22
C PHE A 214 15.94 -4.15 -4.70
N ASP A 215 16.21 -5.12 -5.58
CA ASP A 215 15.99 -5.04 -7.02
C ASP A 215 15.12 -6.22 -7.44
N THR A 216 13.88 -5.93 -7.82
CA THR A 216 12.86 -6.93 -8.22
C THR A 216 13.26 -7.75 -9.44
N ARG A 217 14.25 -7.29 -10.23
CA ARG A 217 14.77 -8.03 -11.39
C ARG A 217 15.78 -9.11 -11.02
N LYS A 218 16.28 -9.09 -9.78
CA LYS A 218 17.33 -10.01 -9.31
C LYS A 218 16.73 -11.14 -8.49
N ASN A 219 16.96 -11.14 -7.19
CA ASN A 219 16.49 -12.16 -6.26
C ASN A 219 15.63 -11.52 -5.17
N SER A 220 14.99 -12.36 -4.36
CA SER A 220 14.14 -11.89 -3.26
C SER A 220 14.92 -11.26 -2.09
N ARG A 221 16.24 -11.43 -2.00
CA ARG A 221 17.07 -10.91 -0.91
C ARG A 221 17.55 -9.48 -1.24
N PRO A 222 17.98 -8.69 -0.24
CA PRO A 222 18.59 -7.40 -0.51
C PRO A 222 19.79 -7.53 -1.44
N CYS A 223 19.86 -6.65 -2.43
CA CYS A 223 21.02 -6.50 -3.31
C CYS A 223 22.19 -5.81 -2.60
N GLU A 224 21.86 -4.85 -1.73
CA GLU A 224 22.82 -4.15 -0.88
C GLU A 224 22.21 -4.01 0.53
N LEU A 225 23.08 -4.02 1.53
CA LEU A 225 22.73 -3.87 2.94
C LEU A 225 23.81 -3.02 3.60
N THR A 226 23.42 -2.04 4.41
CA THR A 226 24.36 -1.20 5.20
C THR A 226 25.19 -2.04 6.17
N HIS A 227 26.42 -1.63 6.48
CA HIS A 227 27.17 -2.26 7.57
C HIS A 227 26.53 -2.00 8.94
N ILE A 228 26.54 -3.02 9.81
CA ILE A 228 25.98 -2.94 11.17
C ILE A 228 26.66 -1.86 12.04
N GLU A 229 27.92 -1.55 11.76
CA GLU A 229 28.70 -0.55 12.50
C GLU A 229 28.33 0.89 12.13
N SER A 230 27.73 1.08 10.96
CA SER A 230 27.43 2.40 10.38
C SER A 230 25.94 2.65 10.19
N CYS A 231 25.08 1.71 10.57
CA CYS A 231 23.64 1.84 10.51
C CYS A 231 23.06 2.57 11.72
N HIS A 232 21.73 2.72 11.75
CA HIS A 232 21.04 3.21 12.94
C HIS A 232 21.24 2.27 14.13
N ARG A 233 21.14 2.81 15.34
CA ARG A 233 21.30 2.05 16.59
C ARG A 233 20.01 1.39 17.07
N ASP A 234 18.91 1.75 16.43
CA ASP A 234 17.56 1.29 16.72
C ASP A 234 16.78 1.21 15.41
N ARG A 235 15.58 0.65 15.44
CA ARG A 235 14.68 0.47 14.29
C ARG A 235 14.61 1.70 13.40
N VAL A 236 14.71 1.48 12.09
CA VAL A 236 14.42 2.51 11.09
C VAL A 236 12.91 2.68 10.96
N THR A 237 12.38 3.82 11.41
CA THR A 237 10.93 4.09 11.44
C THR A 237 10.38 4.51 10.09
N LYS A 238 11.17 5.25 9.31
CA LYS A 238 10.75 5.75 7.99
C LYS A 238 11.97 5.98 7.11
N ILE A 239 11.80 5.79 5.81
CA ILE A 239 12.83 6.03 4.79
C ILE A 239 12.17 6.72 3.59
N LEU A 240 12.83 7.72 3.01
CA LEU A 240 12.31 8.47 1.87
C LEU A 240 13.40 8.72 0.82
N TRP A 241 13.02 8.69 -0.45
CA TRP A 241 13.91 9.07 -1.54
C TRP A 241 14.08 10.59 -1.63
N ILE A 242 15.27 11.02 -2.06
CA ILE A 242 15.59 12.44 -2.29
C ILE A 242 15.54 12.70 -3.79
N ALA A 243 15.00 13.87 -4.16
CA ALA A 243 15.03 14.36 -5.52
C ALA A 243 16.47 14.75 -5.94
N SER A 244 17.28 13.74 -6.26
CA SER A 244 18.62 13.88 -6.83
C SER A 244 18.56 13.73 -8.35
N LYS A 245 19.53 14.30 -9.07
CA LYS A 245 19.58 14.21 -10.55
C LYS A 245 19.62 12.77 -11.05
N ILE A 246 20.27 11.89 -10.30
CA ILE A 246 20.48 10.48 -10.66
C ILE A 246 19.39 9.59 -10.04
N GLY A 247 18.74 10.03 -8.95
CA GLY A 247 17.70 9.25 -8.26
C GLY A 247 18.25 8.16 -7.33
N THR A 248 19.48 8.30 -6.83
CA THR A 248 20.16 7.28 -6.01
C THR A 248 20.30 7.65 -4.55
N GLU A 249 19.91 8.86 -4.15
CA GLU A 249 19.97 9.30 -2.76
C GLU A 249 18.65 9.08 -2.03
N CYS A 250 18.75 8.63 -0.78
CA CYS A 250 17.63 8.54 0.15
C CYS A 250 18.08 8.96 1.55
N PHE A 251 17.15 9.07 2.48
CA PHE A 251 17.44 9.29 3.89
C PHE A 251 16.46 8.55 4.77
N SER A 252 16.94 8.12 5.93
CA SER A 252 16.19 7.34 6.92
C SER A 252 16.15 8.06 8.25
N ALA A 253 15.12 7.77 9.02
CA ALA A 253 14.96 8.20 10.41
C ALA A 253 14.74 7.00 11.32
N SER A 254 15.14 7.13 12.58
CA SER A 254 15.05 6.08 13.57
C SER A 254 14.64 6.63 14.93
N VAL A 255 14.18 5.73 15.80
CA VAL A 255 13.92 5.99 17.22
C VAL A 255 15.21 6.38 17.95
N ASP A 256 16.38 6.09 17.40
CA ASP A 256 17.69 6.51 17.94
C ASP A 256 17.93 8.04 17.91
N GLY A 257 16.98 8.82 17.36
CA GLY A 257 17.03 10.27 17.29
C GLY A 257 17.95 10.80 16.19
N GLN A 258 18.35 9.95 15.25
CA GLN A 258 19.17 10.33 14.11
C GLN A 258 18.41 10.27 12.80
N VAL A 259 18.82 11.14 11.88
CA VAL A 259 18.51 11.05 10.46
C VAL A 259 19.82 10.80 9.72
N MET A 260 19.85 9.79 8.85
CA MET A 260 21.02 9.42 8.07
C MET A 260 20.72 9.49 6.57
N TRP A 261 21.68 10.00 5.78
CA TRP A 261 21.60 10.10 4.32
C TRP A 261 22.41 9.01 3.67
N TRP A 262 21.90 8.41 2.60
CA TRP A 262 22.52 7.27 1.92
C TRP A 262 22.60 7.48 0.42
N ASP A 263 23.59 6.87 -0.22
CA ASP A 263 23.66 6.69 -1.69
C ASP A 263 23.54 5.21 -2.01
N THR A 264 22.54 4.82 -2.79
CA THR A 264 22.29 3.41 -3.12
C THR A 264 23.41 2.77 -3.93
N ARG A 265 24.28 3.55 -4.56
CA ARG A 265 25.47 3.05 -5.26
C ARG A 265 26.61 2.68 -4.31
N LYS A 266 26.58 3.21 -3.09
CA LYS A 266 27.54 2.94 -2.01
C LYS A 266 26.81 2.90 -0.67
N LEU A 267 25.91 1.93 -0.53
CA LEU A 267 24.99 1.85 0.61
C LEU A 267 25.67 1.45 1.93
N GLN A 268 26.96 1.09 1.90
CA GLN A 268 27.67 0.54 3.05
C GLN A 268 27.78 1.50 4.25
N GLU A 269 27.92 2.81 3.99
CA GLU A 269 28.06 3.86 5.00
C GLU A 269 27.19 5.08 4.65
N PRO A 270 26.69 5.83 5.66
CA PRO A 270 25.92 7.03 5.41
C PRO A 270 26.81 8.16 4.87
N LEU A 271 26.26 8.97 3.97
CA LEU A 271 26.87 10.19 3.44
C LEU A 271 27.00 11.27 4.52
N GLU A 272 25.98 11.38 5.36
CA GLU A 272 25.87 12.36 6.44
C GLU A 272 24.87 11.84 7.47
N TYR A 273 24.94 12.34 8.70
CA TYR A 273 23.90 12.18 9.70
C TYR A 273 23.60 13.50 10.43
N MET A 274 22.42 13.58 11.04
CA MET A 274 21.94 14.71 11.82
C MET A 274 21.20 14.20 13.05
N CYS A 275 21.51 14.77 14.22
CA CYS A 275 20.78 14.49 15.45
C CYS A 275 19.56 15.41 15.56
N LEU A 276 18.41 14.84 15.92
CA LEU A 276 17.14 15.52 16.13
C LEU A 276 17.05 16.12 17.53
N ASP A 277 17.98 17.04 17.82
CA ASP A 277 18.14 17.64 19.14
C ASP A 277 17.38 18.97 19.23
N THR A 278 16.32 19.02 20.04
CA THR A 278 15.52 20.23 20.29
C THR A 278 16.30 21.35 20.96
N ALA A 279 17.38 21.04 21.69
CA ALA A 279 18.30 22.03 22.23
C ALA A 279 19.25 22.62 21.17
N LYS A 280 19.20 22.12 19.93
CA LYS A 280 19.96 22.59 18.76
C LYS A 280 21.48 22.52 18.93
N ARG A 281 21.98 21.49 19.63
CA ARG A 281 23.40 21.25 19.90
C ARG A 281 23.97 20.06 19.12
N GLN A 282 23.13 19.33 18.37
CA GLN A 282 23.49 18.09 17.67
C GLN A 282 24.01 17.00 18.61
N ASN A 283 23.51 16.97 19.85
CA ASN A 283 23.91 15.96 20.83
C ASN A 283 22.97 14.75 20.76
N LEU A 284 23.52 13.57 20.46
CA LEU A 284 22.77 12.32 20.37
C LEU A 284 22.07 11.96 21.69
N LYS A 285 22.66 12.29 22.84
CA LYS A 285 22.07 11.96 24.16
C LYS A 285 20.80 12.75 24.48
N THR A 286 20.59 13.88 23.81
CA THR A 286 19.41 14.73 23.95
C THR A 286 18.59 14.77 22.68
N ALA A 287 18.88 13.86 21.74
CA ALA A 287 18.12 13.75 20.51
C ALA A 287 16.78 13.08 20.81
N ASP A 288 15.73 13.62 20.19
CA ASP A 288 14.39 13.10 20.27
C ASP A 288 14.20 12.05 19.16
N GLY A 289 13.73 10.86 19.52
CA GLY A 289 13.47 9.76 18.58
C GLY A 289 12.47 10.16 17.49
N ALA A 290 12.71 9.77 16.23
CA ALA A 290 11.82 10.08 15.11
C ALA A 290 10.85 8.94 14.80
N LEU A 291 9.56 9.26 14.76
CA LEU A 291 8.49 8.34 14.37
C LEU A 291 8.01 8.56 12.93
N SER A 292 8.10 9.80 12.45
CA SER A 292 7.66 10.17 11.11
C SER A 292 8.59 11.22 10.51
N ILE A 293 8.69 11.24 9.18
CA ILE A 293 9.43 12.27 8.43
C ILE A 293 8.65 12.64 7.18
N GLU A 294 8.86 13.87 6.73
CA GLU A 294 8.24 14.41 5.53
C GLU A 294 9.24 15.22 4.69
N TYR A 295 9.28 14.93 3.40
CA TYR A 295 10.18 15.57 2.44
C TYR A 295 9.44 16.03 1.19
N GLU A 296 9.74 17.25 0.78
CA GLU A 296 9.15 17.87 -0.40
C GLU A 296 10.26 18.18 -1.41
N ALA A 297 10.14 17.62 -2.61
CA ALA A 297 11.19 17.69 -3.64
C ALA A 297 11.50 19.12 -4.09
N THR A 298 10.51 20.02 -4.05
CA THR A 298 10.69 21.44 -4.38
C THR A 298 11.46 22.22 -3.31
N MET A 299 11.62 21.66 -2.10
CA MET A 299 12.38 22.23 -0.98
C MET A 299 13.52 21.28 -0.54
N PRO A 300 14.50 20.99 -1.41
CA PRO A 300 15.40 19.86 -1.24
C PRO A 300 16.36 19.95 -0.03
N THR A 301 16.48 21.12 0.58
CA THR A 301 17.30 21.32 1.78
C THR A 301 16.52 21.15 3.07
N LYS A 302 15.19 21.25 3.04
CA LYS A 302 14.33 21.21 4.22
C LYS A 302 13.56 19.90 4.27
N PHE A 303 13.40 19.36 5.47
CA PHE A 303 12.52 18.24 5.76
C PHE A 303 11.89 18.43 7.14
N MET A 304 10.88 17.64 7.46
CA MET A 304 10.26 17.65 8.79
C MET A 304 10.43 16.29 9.44
N ALA A 305 10.53 16.26 10.76
CA ALA A 305 10.58 15.06 11.56
C ALA A 305 9.62 15.18 12.76
N GLY A 306 8.80 14.16 12.95
CA GLY A 306 7.87 14.04 14.06
C GLY A 306 8.47 13.16 15.12
N THR A 307 8.51 13.65 16.35
CA THR A 307 9.22 12.99 17.44
C THR A 307 8.30 12.19 18.35
N GLU A 308 8.87 11.26 19.11
CA GLU A 308 8.18 10.50 20.15
C GLU A 308 7.61 11.39 21.28
N GLN A 309 8.23 12.55 21.51
CA GLN A 309 7.86 13.52 22.53
C GLN A 309 6.71 14.45 22.08
N GLY A 310 6.16 14.28 20.87
CA GLY A 310 5.04 15.08 20.36
C GLY A 310 5.45 16.41 19.71
N ASN A 311 6.73 16.57 19.37
CA ASN A 311 7.24 17.75 18.68
C ASN A 311 7.39 17.50 17.17
N VAL A 312 7.24 18.55 16.39
CA VAL A 312 7.54 18.53 14.94
C VAL A 312 8.72 19.44 14.66
N LEU A 313 9.84 18.85 14.27
CA LEU A 313 11.08 19.54 13.95
C LEU A 313 11.12 19.86 12.46
N THR A 314 11.39 21.12 12.10
CA THR A 314 11.75 21.46 10.72
C THR A 314 13.25 21.57 10.63
N CYS A 315 13.84 20.69 9.83
CA CYS A 315 15.27 20.52 9.74
C CYS A 315 15.81 21.02 8.39
N ASN A 316 17.07 21.46 8.37
CA ASN A 316 17.77 21.91 7.17
C ASN A 316 19.10 21.15 7.01
N ARG A 317 19.16 20.25 6.02
CA ARG A 317 20.34 19.45 5.68
C ARG A 317 21.56 20.32 5.39
N LYS A 318 21.38 21.43 4.67
CA LYS A 318 22.48 22.32 4.23
C LYS A 318 22.68 23.55 5.13
N ALA A 319 22.26 23.48 6.39
CA ALA A 319 22.48 24.55 7.35
C ALA A 319 23.98 24.82 7.57
N LYS A 320 24.36 26.10 7.63
CA LYS A 320 25.76 26.50 7.84
C LYS A 320 26.16 26.40 9.31
N SER A 321 25.23 26.66 10.22
CA SER A 321 25.44 26.58 11.66
C SER A 321 24.72 25.37 12.26
N VAL A 322 25.28 24.84 13.35
CA VAL A 322 24.69 23.72 14.11
C VAL A 322 23.27 24.05 14.59
N GLN A 323 23.05 25.29 15.00
CA GLN A 323 21.76 25.77 15.50
C GLN A 323 20.69 25.89 14.41
N GLU A 324 21.10 26.08 13.14
CA GLU A 324 20.18 26.17 12.01
C GLU A 324 19.77 24.80 11.46
N ARG A 325 20.48 23.72 11.82
CA ARG A 325 20.12 22.35 11.40
C ARG A 325 18.71 22.00 11.84
N VAL A 326 18.31 22.40 13.05
CA VAL A 326 16.91 22.38 13.52
C VAL A 326 16.38 23.81 13.51
N SER A 327 15.68 24.18 12.45
CA SER A 327 15.24 25.55 12.20
C SER A 327 14.04 25.97 13.07
N SER A 328 13.03 25.11 13.19
CA SER A 328 11.85 25.33 14.03
C SER A 328 11.45 24.05 14.76
N VAL A 329 10.79 24.24 15.91
CA VAL A 329 10.18 23.19 16.72
C VAL A 329 8.73 23.61 16.90
N HIS A 330 7.79 22.81 16.40
CA HIS A 330 6.37 23.02 16.61
C HIS A 330 5.92 22.11 17.74
N VAL A 331 5.33 22.71 18.78
CA VAL A 331 4.93 21.99 19.99
C VAL A 331 3.41 21.98 20.05
N GLY A 332 2.81 20.80 20.19
CA GLY A 332 1.38 20.74 20.47
C GLY A 332 0.70 19.37 20.41
N HIS A 333 1.41 18.30 20.08
CA HIS A 333 0.93 16.96 20.40
C HIS A 333 1.36 16.56 21.81
N VAL A 334 0.52 15.76 22.48
CA VAL A 334 0.80 15.23 23.82
C VAL A 334 1.55 13.90 23.75
N GLY A 335 1.33 13.15 22.68
CA GLY A 335 2.02 11.90 22.36
C GLY A 335 2.82 12.00 21.07
N GLY A 336 3.53 10.92 20.75
CA GLY A 336 4.38 10.86 19.56
C GLY A 336 3.66 11.19 18.25
N VAL A 337 4.33 11.93 17.37
CA VAL A 337 3.80 12.34 16.07
C VAL A 337 3.94 11.19 15.08
N ARG A 338 2.84 10.50 14.81
CA ARG A 338 2.79 9.26 14.01
C ARG A 338 2.82 9.52 12.50
N ALA A 339 2.26 10.63 12.05
CA ALA A 339 2.28 11.02 10.65
C ALA A 339 2.48 12.53 10.49
N ILE A 340 3.22 12.91 9.45
CA ILE A 340 3.39 14.29 8.98
C ILE A 340 3.27 14.26 7.48
N GLN A 341 2.48 15.17 6.91
CA GLN A 341 2.47 15.37 5.47
C GLN A 341 2.21 16.84 5.13
N ARG A 342 2.98 17.40 4.19
CA ARG A 342 2.69 18.73 3.65
C ARG A 342 1.43 18.69 2.79
N ASN A 343 0.69 19.79 2.79
CA ASN A 343 -0.41 19.92 1.86
C ASN A 343 0.17 20.01 0.43
N PRO A 344 -0.28 19.16 -0.52
CA PRO A 344 0.29 19.10 -1.87
C PRO A 344 0.18 20.41 -2.67
N PHE A 345 -0.75 21.29 -2.31
CA PHE A 345 -0.99 22.56 -2.99
C PHE A 345 -0.46 23.77 -2.23
N PHE A 346 -0.37 23.67 -0.90
CA PHE A 346 0.05 24.74 0.00
C PHE A 346 1.19 24.27 0.89
N LEU A 347 2.42 24.25 0.36
CA LEU A 347 3.60 23.67 1.03
C LEU A 347 3.99 24.31 2.38
N LYS A 348 3.44 25.49 2.69
CA LYS A 348 3.57 26.12 4.01
C LYS A 348 2.69 25.46 5.08
N ASN A 349 1.65 24.75 4.66
CA ASN A 349 0.70 24.07 5.51
C ASN A 349 1.03 22.58 5.55
N PHE A 350 0.93 22.00 6.73
CA PHE A 350 1.17 20.57 6.90
C PHE A 350 0.19 19.99 7.92
N LEU A 351 -0.18 18.74 7.68
CA LEU A 351 -1.01 17.92 8.55
C LEU A 351 -0.09 17.09 9.43
N THR A 352 -0.48 16.96 10.69
CA THR A 352 0.10 15.98 11.59
C THR A 352 -0.98 15.19 12.29
N VAL A 353 -0.63 13.94 12.59
CA VAL A 353 -1.42 13.08 13.44
C VAL A 353 -0.52 12.53 14.53
N GLY A 354 -1.03 12.57 15.74
CA GLY A 354 -0.43 12.04 16.95
C GLY A 354 -1.49 12.09 18.04
N ASP A 355 -1.29 11.37 19.14
CA ASP A 355 -2.28 11.29 20.22
C ASP A 355 -3.71 10.98 19.73
N TRP A 356 -4.72 11.73 20.16
CA TRP A 356 -6.13 11.58 19.78
C TRP A 356 -6.58 12.66 18.79
N THR A 357 -5.65 13.38 18.16
CA THR A 357 -5.98 14.54 17.34
C THR A 357 -5.20 14.60 16.03
N ALA A 358 -5.87 15.10 15.00
CA ALA A 358 -5.25 15.58 13.77
C ALA A 358 -5.12 17.10 13.85
N LYS A 359 -3.98 17.65 13.40
CA LYS A 359 -3.71 19.09 13.45
C LYS A 359 -3.17 19.59 12.13
N ILE A 360 -3.61 20.77 11.71
CA ILE A 360 -3.05 21.47 10.55
C ILE A 360 -2.30 22.68 11.04
N TRP A 361 -1.07 22.81 10.55
CA TRP A 361 -0.12 23.83 10.97
C TRP A 361 0.24 24.74 9.80
N VAL A 362 0.96 25.81 10.13
CA VAL A 362 1.65 26.68 9.18
C VAL A 362 3.11 26.75 9.62
N ASP A 363 4.06 26.51 8.72
CA ASP A 363 5.52 26.47 9.01
C ASP A 363 6.04 27.75 9.71
N ASP A 364 5.41 28.90 9.42
CA ASP A 364 5.74 30.18 10.03
C ASP A 364 5.18 30.35 11.47
N HIS A 365 4.26 29.48 11.91
CA HIS A 365 3.56 29.52 13.20
C HIS A 365 3.90 28.30 14.07
N LYS A 366 4.82 28.48 15.01
CA LYS A 366 5.44 27.38 15.78
C LYS A 366 4.65 26.97 17.03
N ASP A 367 3.92 27.90 17.61
CA ASP A 367 3.38 27.76 18.96
C ASP A 367 1.94 27.20 18.97
N SER A 368 1.23 27.22 17.83
CA SER A 368 -0.12 26.64 17.73
C SER A 368 -0.46 26.17 16.32
N ALA A 369 -1.29 25.13 16.26
CA ALA A 369 -1.92 24.68 15.03
C ALA A 369 -3.07 25.63 14.64
N ILE A 370 -3.27 25.83 13.34
CA ILE A 370 -4.38 26.67 12.83
C ILE A 370 -5.73 25.93 12.82
N TRP A 371 -5.67 24.60 12.87
CA TRP A 371 -6.84 23.74 12.99
C TRP A 371 -6.48 22.48 13.78
N SER A 372 -7.44 21.97 14.54
CA SER A 372 -7.32 20.70 15.26
C SER A 372 -8.66 19.98 15.20
N SER A 373 -8.62 18.67 14.98
CA SER A 373 -9.79 17.82 15.17
C SER A 373 -10.22 17.83 16.64
N LYS A 374 -11.47 17.42 16.88
CA LYS A 374 -11.94 17.11 18.23
C LYS A 374 -11.19 15.91 18.78
N TYR A 375 -11.05 15.87 20.11
CA TYR A 375 -10.55 14.70 20.81
C TYR A 375 -11.49 13.51 20.60
N GLY A 376 -10.94 12.42 20.04
CA GLY A 376 -11.62 11.14 19.91
C GLY A 376 -11.41 10.25 21.14
N GLN A 377 -12.15 9.13 21.21
CA GLN A 377 -11.93 8.10 22.23
C GLN A 377 -10.71 7.22 21.93
N HIS A 378 -10.41 7.04 20.65
CA HIS A 378 -9.31 6.21 20.16
C HIS A 378 -8.23 7.09 19.55
N TYR A 379 -6.97 6.68 19.70
CA TYR A 379 -5.85 7.45 19.20
C TYR A 379 -5.76 7.30 17.68
N MET A 380 -5.25 8.34 17.04
CA MET A 380 -5.05 8.36 15.59
C MET A 380 -3.69 7.76 15.25
N THR A 381 -3.63 6.99 14.17
CA THR A 381 -2.48 6.13 13.87
C THR A 381 -1.70 6.57 12.65
N ASP A 382 -2.38 7.04 11.60
CA ASP A 382 -1.78 7.56 10.37
C ASP A 382 -2.70 8.61 9.72
N ALA A 383 -2.17 9.37 8.77
CA ALA A 383 -2.95 10.30 7.96
C ALA A 383 -2.29 10.64 6.63
N CYS A 384 -3.12 10.97 5.65
CA CYS A 384 -2.65 11.50 4.38
C CYS A 384 -3.57 12.55 3.76
N TRP A 385 -3.00 13.57 3.13
CA TRP A 385 -3.69 14.51 2.27
C TRP A 385 -4.11 13.84 0.97
N SER A 386 -5.25 14.27 0.43
CA SER A 386 -5.60 14.00 -0.96
C SER A 386 -4.58 14.70 -1.88
N PRO A 387 -3.97 13.98 -2.84
CA PRO A 387 -3.05 14.57 -3.80
C PRO A 387 -3.77 15.44 -4.85
N THR A 388 -5.09 15.26 -5.01
CA THR A 388 -5.89 15.95 -6.03
C THR A 388 -6.80 17.03 -5.48
N ARG A 389 -7.22 16.93 -4.20
CA ARG A 389 -8.09 17.90 -3.52
C ARG A 389 -7.36 18.57 -2.36
N ALA A 390 -7.31 19.91 -2.37
CA ALA A 390 -6.51 20.68 -1.42
C ALA A 390 -7.10 20.73 -0.01
N GLY A 391 -8.41 20.51 0.11
CA GLY A 391 -9.15 20.54 1.38
C GLY A 391 -9.51 19.17 1.94
N VAL A 392 -9.05 18.08 1.34
CA VAL A 392 -9.42 16.72 1.74
C VAL A 392 -8.23 15.97 2.30
N PHE A 393 -8.40 15.32 3.44
CA PHE A 393 -7.42 14.39 4.00
C PHE A 393 -8.11 13.23 4.71
N LEU A 394 -7.38 12.14 4.88
CA LEU A 394 -7.84 10.92 5.53
C LEU A 394 -7.02 10.68 6.80
N THR A 395 -7.66 10.06 7.80
CA THR A 395 -7.02 9.67 9.06
C THR A 395 -7.41 8.25 9.41
N SER A 396 -6.48 7.45 9.92
CA SER A 396 -6.75 6.14 10.51
C SER A 396 -6.67 6.19 12.04
N ARG A 397 -7.32 5.22 12.68
CA ARG A 397 -7.43 5.12 14.13
C ARG A 397 -7.13 3.72 14.65
N SER A 398 -6.87 3.66 15.94
CA SER A 398 -6.54 2.42 16.64
C SER A 398 -7.68 1.42 16.79
N ASP A 399 -8.92 1.82 16.50
CA ASP A 399 -10.11 0.98 16.53
C ASP A 399 -10.55 0.52 15.15
N GLY A 400 -9.64 0.51 14.16
CA GLY A 400 -9.97 0.01 12.83
C GLY A 400 -10.76 1.00 11.96
N MET A 401 -10.88 2.25 12.41
CA MET A 401 -11.70 3.26 11.74
C MET A 401 -10.87 4.15 10.80
N MET A 402 -11.30 4.28 9.55
CA MET A 402 -10.82 5.28 8.61
C MET A 402 -11.83 6.43 8.52
N GLU A 403 -11.36 7.66 8.64
CA GLU A 403 -12.19 8.87 8.54
C GLU A 403 -11.71 9.76 7.39
N VAL A 404 -12.66 10.25 6.59
CA VAL A 404 -12.40 11.23 5.51
C VAL A 404 -12.87 12.60 5.96
N TRP A 405 -11.97 13.57 5.86
CA TRP A 405 -12.21 14.96 6.24
C TRP A 405 -12.21 15.83 5.01
N ASP A 406 -13.29 16.61 4.82
CA ASP A 406 -13.32 17.69 3.84
C ASP A 406 -13.54 19.01 4.59
N ILE A 407 -12.44 19.72 4.80
CA ILE A 407 -12.43 20.99 5.55
C ILE A 407 -12.97 22.17 4.72
N THR A 408 -13.39 21.95 3.47
CA THR A 408 -14.14 22.97 2.70
C THR A 408 -15.61 22.98 3.09
N HIS A 409 -16.15 21.83 3.50
CA HIS A 409 -17.56 21.63 3.83
C HIS A 409 -17.79 21.56 5.34
N MET A 410 -17.03 20.72 6.06
CA MET A 410 -17.20 20.48 7.49
C MET A 410 -15.88 20.64 8.24
N HIS A 411 -15.81 21.66 9.11
CA HIS A 411 -14.61 21.92 9.89
C HIS A 411 -14.51 21.12 11.20
N ALA A 412 -15.64 20.65 11.73
CA ALA A 412 -15.71 20.13 13.11
C ALA A 412 -15.79 18.61 13.22
N ASN A 413 -16.26 17.93 12.17
CA ASN A 413 -16.46 16.49 12.12
C ASN A 413 -16.01 15.98 10.74
N SER A 414 -15.57 14.72 10.68
CA SER A 414 -15.30 14.02 9.43
C SER A 414 -16.58 13.90 8.58
N VAL A 415 -16.42 13.91 7.26
CA VAL A 415 -17.54 13.74 6.31
C VAL A 415 -17.92 12.28 6.16
N LEU A 416 -16.94 11.38 6.16
CA LEU A 416 -17.16 9.95 6.05
C LEU A 416 -16.38 9.20 7.13
N LYS A 417 -16.98 8.13 7.62
CA LYS A 417 -16.43 7.24 8.64
C LYS A 417 -16.66 5.81 8.17
N VAL A 418 -15.58 5.07 7.93
CA VAL A 418 -15.61 3.67 7.47
C VAL A 418 -14.91 2.78 8.49
N LYS A 419 -15.60 1.76 8.97
CA LYS A 419 -15.02 0.70 9.81
C LYS A 419 -14.36 -0.32 8.87
N VAL A 420 -13.04 -0.41 8.92
CA VAL A 420 -12.24 -1.27 8.04
C VAL A 420 -12.04 -2.64 8.67
N THR A 421 -11.71 -2.69 9.96
CA THR A 421 -11.55 -3.91 10.76
C THR A 421 -11.91 -3.62 12.22
N GLU A 422 -11.96 -4.64 13.08
CA GLU A 422 -12.09 -4.47 14.52
C GLU A 422 -10.76 -4.08 15.19
N GLU A 423 -9.63 -4.33 14.52
CA GLU A 423 -8.29 -4.11 15.06
C GLU A 423 -7.64 -2.78 14.60
N CYS A 424 -6.50 -2.45 15.19
CA CYS A 424 -5.77 -1.21 14.90
C CYS A 424 -5.36 -1.10 13.42
N LEU A 425 -5.57 0.08 12.82
CA LEU A 425 -4.98 0.41 11.52
C LEU A 425 -3.58 0.97 11.73
N ASP A 426 -2.55 0.33 11.20
CA ASP A 426 -1.16 0.69 11.43
C ASP A 426 -0.54 1.49 10.26
N SER A 427 -1.13 1.45 9.06
CA SER A 427 -0.64 2.22 7.91
C SER A 427 -1.74 2.68 6.95
N MET A 428 -1.51 3.80 6.26
CA MET A 428 -2.39 4.33 5.22
C MET A 428 -1.59 5.02 4.11
N ARG A 429 -1.97 4.78 2.84
CA ARG A 429 -1.37 5.47 1.71
C ARG A 429 -2.36 5.69 0.57
N MET A 430 -2.59 6.96 0.20
CA MET A 430 -3.31 7.31 -1.01
C MET A 430 -2.43 7.15 -2.26
N TYR A 431 -3.04 6.72 -3.35
CA TYR A 431 -2.42 6.71 -4.67
C TYR A 431 -2.40 8.13 -5.27
N ASP A 432 -1.41 8.44 -6.09
CA ASP A 432 -1.10 9.81 -6.54
C ASP A 432 -2.24 10.48 -7.34
N ASN A 433 -3.12 9.70 -7.97
CA ASN A 433 -4.30 10.23 -8.68
C ASN A 433 -5.50 10.50 -7.74
N GLY A 434 -5.38 10.19 -6.45
CA GLY A 434 -6.40 10.39 -5.42
C GLY A 434 -7.58 9.41 -5.45
N GLN A 435 -7.68 8.52 -6.43
CA GLN A 435 -8.83 7.61 -6.60
C GLN A 435 -8.81 6.44 -5.63
N MET A 436 -7.64 6.04 -5.17
CA MET A 436 -7.46 4.84 -4.34
C MET A 436 -6.75 5.17 -3.04
N VAL A 437 -7.15 4.49 -1.97
CA VAL A 437 -6.42 4.48 -0.70
C VAL A 437 -6.20 3.05 -0.24
N ALA A 438 -4.96 2.74 0.14
CA ALA A 438 -4.58 1.49 0.77
C ALA A 438 -4.50 1.69 2.28
N VAL A 439 -5.03 0.75 3.05
CA VAL A 439 -5.03 0.78 4.52
C VAL A 439 -4.56 -0.58 5.04
N GLY A 440 -3.57 -0.57 5.93
CA GLY A 440 -3.03 -1.77 6.56
C GLY A 440 -3.42 -1.87 8.04
N SER A 441 -3.78 -3.07 8.49
CA SER A 441 -4.14 -3.37 9.88
C SER A 441 -3.03 -4.09 10.64
N ARG A 442 -3.16 -4.11 11.95
CA ARG A 442 -2.30 -4.85 12.88
C ARG A 442 -2.36 -6.35 12.72
N GLU A 443 -3.50 -6.89 12.30
CA GLU A 443 -3.64 -8.32 12.03
C GLU A 443 -3.00 -8.74 10.71
N GLY A 444 -2.59 -7.76 9.88
CA GLY A 444 -1.97 -8.00 8.58
C GLY A 444 -2.93 -7.98 7.39
N LEU A 445 -4.15 -7.52 7.61
CA LEU A 445 -5.09 -7.21 6.53
C LEU A 445 -4.67 -5.91 5.83
N VAL A 446 -4.57 -5.94 4.51
CA VAL A 446 -4.43 -4.74 3.69
C VAL A 446 -5.64 -4.63 2.78
N MET A 447 -6.34 -3.51 2.91
CA MET A 447 -7.57 -3.20 2.18
C MET A 447 -7.32 -2.08 1.18
N LEU A 448 -7.85 -2.23 -0.03
CA LEU A 448 -7.89 -1.18 -1.03
C LEU A 448 -9.30 -0.62 -1.16
N TYR A 449 -9.42 0.70 -1.05
CA TYR A 449 -10.67 1.42 -1.23
C TYR A 449 -10.61 2.33 -2.45
N ASN A 450 -11.61 2.20 -3.33
CA ASN A 450 -11.88 3.19 -4.36
C ASN A 450 -12.73 4.33 -3.78
N LEU A 451 -12.24 5.55 -3.89
CA LEU A 451 -12.93 6.74 -3.44
C LEU A 451 -13.94 7.21 -4.49
N ASN A 452 -15.08 7.69 -4.02
CA ASN A 452 -16.09 8.32 -4.88
C ASN A 452 -15.50 9.55 -5.59
N GLU A 453 -15.94 9.84 -6.81
CA GLU A 453 -15.55 11.01 -7.60
C GLU A 453 -15.55 12.33 -6.81
N SER A 454 -16.53 12.53 -5.94
CA SER A 454 -16.61 13.73 -5.08
C SER A 454 -15.42 13.91 -4.12
N LEU A 455 -14.69 12.84 -3.79
CA LEU A 455 -13.57 12.87 -2.85
C LEU A 455 -12.21 13.08 -3.53
N PHE A 456 -12.11 12.88 -4.85
CA PHE A 456 -10.85 13.05 -5.58
C PHE A 456 -10.93 14.03 -6.76
N LEU A 457 -12.11 14.37 -7.27
CA LEU A 457 -12.26 15.43 -8.27
C LEU A 457 -12.30 16.80 -7.57
N PRO A 458 -11.39 17.74 -7.92
CA PRO A 458 -11.35 19.05 -7.28
C PRO A 458 -12.47 19.96 -7.76
N ASP A 459 -13.05 20.73 -6.83
CA ASP A 459 -13.96 21.80 -7.18
C ASP A 459 -13.20 23.01 -7.75
N LYS A 460 -13.80 23.71 -8.73
CA LYS A 460 -13.15 24.84 -9.44
C LYS A 460 -12.61 25.93 -8.51
N ASN A 461 -13.29 26.19 -7.39
CA ASN A 461 -12.93 27.23 -6.43
C ASN A 461 -12.28 26.70 -5.14
N GLU A 462 -12.04 25.38 -5.05
CA GLU A 462 -11.59 24.74 -3.81
C GLU A 462 -10.29 25.34 -3.28
N LYS A 463 -9.29 25.49 -4.15
CA LYS A 463 -7.98 26.04 -3.79
C LYS A 463 -8.11 27.45 -3.23
N ASN A 464 -8.96 28.29 -3.82
CA ASN A 464 -9.18 29.65 -3.33
C ASN A 464 -9.87 29.65 -1.95
N ILE A 465 -10.84 28.75 -1.74
CA ILE A 465 -11.51 28.60 -0.43
C ILE A 465 -10.51 28.17 0.64
N ILE A 466 -9.69 27.16 0.36
CA ILE A 466 -8.68 26.64 1.30
C ILE A 466 -7.58 27.67 1.56
N SER A 467 -7.10 28.38 0.55
CA SER A 467 -6.12 29.46 0.73
C SER A 467 -6.66 30.53 1.68
N ASN A 468 -7.89 31.00 1.44
CA ASN A 468 -8.54 31.99 2.30
C ASN A 468 -8.78 31.47 3.72
N LEU A 469 -9.14 30.18 3.86
CA LEU A 469 -9.31 29.52 5.16
C LEU A 469 -8.00 29.51 5.95
N PHE A 470 -6.91 29.02 5.35
CA PHE A 470 -5.61 28.96 6.01
C PHE A 470 -5.10 30.36 6.40
N GLU A 471 -5.23 31.35 5.53
CA GLU A 471 -4.84 32.74 5.85
C GLU A 471 -5.69 33.36 6.96
N ARG A 472 -6.99 33.06 6.99
CA ARG A 472 -7.90 33.53 8.04
C ARG A 472 -7.53 32.92 9.39
N GLU A 473 -7.36 31.61 9.44
CA GLU A 473 -7.03 30.90 10.68
C GLU A 473 -5.62 31.24 11.19
N ALA A 474 -4.63 31.37 10.29
CA ALA A 474 -3.30 31.84 10.66
C ALA A 474 -3.32 33.24 11.28
N ARG A 475 -4.11 34.17 10.70
CA ARG A 475 -4.32 35.51 11.29
C ARG A 475 -5.01 35.43 12.65
N ARG A 476 -6.02 34.57 12.80
CA ARG A 476 -6.73 34.37 14.07
C ARG A 476 -5.79 33.89 15.16
N GLU A 477 -4.99 32.85 14.88
CA GLU A 477 -4.02 32.30 15.83
C GLU A 477 -2.95 33.33 16.22
N LYS A 478 -2.41 34.08 15.25
CA LYS A 478 -1.44 35.16 15.54
C LYS A 478 -2.00 36.21 16.50
N LEU A 479 -3.27 36.59 16.34
CA LEU A 479 -3.94 37.54 17.24
C LEU A 479 -4.14 36.95 18.64
N LEU A 480 -4.54 35.68 18.73
CA LEU A 480 -4.70 34.99 20.01
C LEU A 480 -3.38 34.86 20.75
N GLU A 481 -2.31 34.54 20.03
CA GLU A 481 -0.96 34.45 20.58
C GLU A 481 -0.49 35.81 21.13
N SER A 482 -0.68 36.90 20.37
CA SER A 482 -0.38 38.25 20.83
C SER A 482 -1.15 38.60 22.11
N LYS A 483 -2.45 38.29 22.16
CA LYS A 483 -3.26 38.51 23.37
C LYS A 483 -2.76 37.68 24.55
N HIS A 484 -2.42 36.40 24.36
CA HIS A 484 -1.87 35.57 25.43
C HIS A 484 -0.54 36.11 25.96
N ARG A 485 0.34 36.61 25.08
CA ARG A 485 1.59 37.27 25.49
C ARG A 485 1.32 38.54 26.30
N GLU A 486 0.33 39.35 25.91
CA GLU A 486 -0.09 40.53 26.68
C GLU A 486 -0.64 40.15 28.07
N PHE A 487 -1.51 39.13 28.15
CA PHE A 487 -2.06 38.65 29.43
C PHE A 487 -0.95 38.14 30.36
N ARG A 488 -0.01 37.32 29.87
CA ARG A 488 1.13 36.84 30.67
C ARG A 488 2.01 37.99 31.18
N THR A 489 2.24 39.01 30.37
CA THR A 489 3.00 40.19 30.78
C THR A 489 2.25 40.98 31.86
N LYS A 490 0.93 41.18 31.72
CA LYS A 490 0.10 41.84 32.74
C LYS A 490 0.10 41.08 34.07
N GLU A 491 -0.04 39.76 34.04
CA GLU A 491 0.01 38.92 35.24
C GLU A 491 1.40 38.95 35.92
N ARG A 492 2.49 38.94 35.13
CA ARG A 492 3.84 39.15 35.67
C ARG A 492 3.97 40.50 36.39
N ILE A 493 3.48 41.57 35.77
CA ILE A 493 3.49 42.91 36.38
C ILE A 493 2.70 42.89 37.70
N LYS A 494 1.47 42.37 37.71
CA LYS A 494 0.66 42.25 38.95
C LYS A 494 1.37 41.43 40.03
N SER A 495 1.97 40.29 39.68
CA SER A 495 2.71 39.46 40.64
C SER A 495 3.89 40.21 41.24
N SER A 496 4.66 40.96 40.44
CA SER A 496 5.78 41.79 40.94
C SER A 496 5.34 42.93 41.85
N LEU A 497 4.13 43.47 41.65
CA LEU A 497 3.54 44.48 42.53
C LEU A 497 2.96 43.87 43.82
N GLY A 498 2.53 42.61 43.80
CA GLY A 498 2.01 41.90 44.97
C GLY A 498 3.06 41.45 45.99
N TYR A 499 4.35 41.39 45.61
CA TYR A 499 5.48 41.13 46.52
C TYR A 499 6.10 42.42 47.11
N ALA A 500 5.53 43.60 46.81
CA ALA A 500 6.03 44.90 47.25
C ALA A 500 5.21 45.53 48.40
N VAL A 501 4.44 44.72 49.15
CA VAL A 501 3.65 45.17 50.32
C VAL A 501 4.13 44.46 51.57
#